data_AF-A0A0J8VHQ1-F1
#
_entry.id   AF-A0A0J8VHQ1-F1
#
_cell.length_a   1.000
_cell.length_b   1.000
_cell.length_c   1.000
_cell.angle_alpha   90.00
_cell.angle_beta   90.00
_cell.angle_gamma   90.00
#
_symmetry.space_group_name_H-M   'P 1'
#
loop_
_entity.id
_entity.type
_entity.pdbx_description
1 polymer ?
#
loop_
_entity_poly.entity_id
_entity_poly.type
_entity_poly.pdbx_seq_one_letter_code
_entity_poly.pdbx_strand_id
1 'polypeptide(L)'
;MDDEDGCGWCELIYAEALKLYRPSKYETVNKLRFLASILELFAEIQNEDAIVEVKAVNIKFKFRSKNYVFWFFEIPDFKDRKLYLAYMSNHLSKL
;
A
#
# COMPACT_ATOMS: atom_id res chain seq x y z
N MET A 1 7.43 -9.16 -28.29
CA MET A 1 8.20 -9.07 -27.04
C MET A 1 7.70 -7.81 -26.38
N ASP A 2 6.53 -7.91 -25.75
CA ASP A 2 5.72 -6.76 -25.36
C ASP A 2 5.34 -6.92 -23.89
N ASP A 3 6.25 -6.63 -22.95
CA ASP A 3 5.92 -6.60 -21.51
C ASP A 3 6.77 -5.58 -20.73
N GLU A 4 7.51 -4.68 -21.38
CA GLU A 4 8.36 -3.69 -20.68
C GLU A 4 7.65 -2.37 -20.36
N ASP A 5 6.39 -2.20 -20.75
CA ASP A 5 5.65 -0.93 -20.55
C ASP A 5 4.72 -0.93 -19.33
N GLY A 6 4.50 -2.10 -18.71
CA GLY A 6 3.66 -2.24 -17.51
C GLY A 6 4.29 -1.73 -16.21
N CYS A 7 5.59 -1.42 -16.22
CA CYS A 7 6.35 -1.07 -15.01
C CYS A 7 6.56 0.44 -14.82
N GLY A 8 6.54 1.25 -15.90
CA GLY A 8 6.93 2.66 -15.85
C GLY A 8 6.10 3.51 -14.89
N TRP A 9 4.77 3.33 -14.93
CA TRP A 9 3.86 4.08 -14.05
C TRP A 9 3.98 3.66 -12.58
N CYS A 10 4.24 2.38 -12.30
CA CYS A 10 4.48 1.90 -10.93
C CYS A 10 5.76 2.50 -10.34
N GLU A 11 6.81 2.64 -11.15
CA GLU A 11 8.05 3.29 -10.71
C GLU A 11 7.87 4.78 -10.40
N LEU A 12 7.12 5.49 -11.25
CA LEU A 12 6.79 6.89 -11.04
C LEU A 12 5.98 7.10 -9.77
N ILE A 13 4.92 6.32 -9.57
CA ILE A 13 4.07 6.38 -8.37
C ILE A 13 4.89 6.06 -7.11
N TYR A 14 5.75 5.04 -7.16
CA TYR A 14 6.62 4.68 -6.06
C TYR A 14 7.62 5.79 -5.72
N ALA A 15 8.22 6.42 -6.73
CA ALA A 15 9.15 7.53 -6.54
C ALA A 15 8.47 8.76 -5.92
N GLU A 16 7.26 9.11 -6.38
CA GLU A 16 6.50 10.23 -5.81
C GLU A 16 6.02 9.93 -4.38
N ALA A 17 5.52 8.72 -4.11
CA ALA A 17 5.15 8.30 -2.76
C ALA A 17 6.35 8.36 -1.80
N LEU A 18 7.57 8.00 -2.23
CA LEU A 18 8.77 8.15 -1.42
C LEU A 18 9.09 9.60 -1.04
N LYS A 19 8.81 10.57 -1.91
CA LYS A 19 9.01 11.99 -1.62
C LYS A 19 7.98 12.51 -0.60
N LEU A 20 6.75 12.02 -0.68
CA LEU A 20 5.66 12.39 0.22
C LEU A 20 5.73 11.66 1.57
N TYR A 21 6.43 10.52 1.61
CA TYR A 21 6.46 9.63 2.75
C TYR A 21 7.11 10.27 3.98
N ARG A 22 6.34 10.30 5.08
CA ARG A 22 6.82 10.71 6.41
C ARG A 22 6.75 9.53 7.38
N PRO A 23 7.88 8.94 7.77
CA PRO A 23 7.90 7.78 8.64
C PRO A 23 7.36 8.12 10.04
N SER A 24 6.62 7.18 10.60
CA SER A 24 6.24 7.14 12.00
C SER A 24 7.08 6.09 12.75
N LYS A 25 6.92 6.03 14.08
CA LYS A 25 7.59 5.03 14.93
C LYS A 25 7.13 3.58 14.64
N TYR A 26 5.95 3.39 14.08
CA TYR A 26 5.34 2.06 13.92
C TYR A 26 5.43 1.58 12.47
N GLU A 27 6.14 0.48 12.25
CA GLU A 27 6.40 -0.08 10.91
C GLU A 27 5.11 -0.46 10.17
N THR A 28 4.12 -1.03 10.86
CA THR A 28 2.82 -1.37 10.26
C THR A 28 2.08 -0.11 9.78
N VAL A 29 2.12 0.97 10.57
CA VAL A 29 1.51 2.27 10.19
C VAL A 29 2.23 2.86 8.99
N ASN A 30 3.55 2.70 8.93
CA ASN A 30 4.38 3.16 7.82
C ASN A 30 4.01 2.44 6.51
N LYS A 31 3.89 1.10 6.55
CA LYS A 31 3.49 0.30 5.38
C LYS A 31 2.09 0.69 4.89
N LEU A 32 1.13 0.85 5.80
CA LEU A 32 -0.24 1.22 5.45
C LEU A 32 -0.32 2.64 4.87
N ARG A 33 0.37 3.62 5.47
CA ARG A 33 0.40 4.99 4.96
C ARG A 33 1.07 5.07 3.60
N PHE A 34 2.16 4.33 3.43
CA PHE A 34 2.86 4.28 2.15
C PHE A 34 1.95 3.70 1.06
N LEU A 35 1.26 2.59 1.33
CA LEU A 35 0.28 2.03 0.40
C LEU A 35 -0.87 3.01 0.11
N ALA A 36 -1.37 3.74 1.10
CA ALA A 36 -2.43 4.71 0.89
C ALA A 36 -2.01 5.83 -0.07
N SER A 37 -0.81 6.38 0.10
CA SER A 37 -0.27 7.40 -0.82
C SER A 37 -0.11 6.86 -2.25
N ILE A 38 0.26 5.58 -2.40
CA ILE A 38 0.31 4.93 -3.72
C ILE A 38 -1.08 4.88 -4.37
N LEU A 39 -2.12 4.54 -3.61
CA LEU A 39 -3.49 4.47 -4.11
C LEU A 39 -4.04 5.85 -4.50
N GLU A 40 -3.73 6.88 -3.71
CA GLU A 40 -4.09 8.28 -4.02
C GLU A 40 -3.44 8.74 -5.32
N LEU A 41 -2.12 8.56 -5.46
CA LEU A 41 -1.37 8.90 -6.68
C LEU A 41 -1.84 8.10 -7.91
N PHE A 42 -2.21 6.83 -7.71
CA PHE A 42 -2.76 6.01 -8.78
C PHE A 42 -4.10 6.57 -9.27
N ALA A 43 -5.01 6.94 -8.37
CA ALA A 43 -6.29 7.56 -8.74
C ALA A 43 -6.10 8.90 -9.46
N GLU A 44 -5.14 9.72 -9.03
CA GLU A 44 -4.77 10.96 -9.72
C GLU A 44 -4.33 10.70 -11.17
N ILE A 45 -3.50 9.67 -11.41
CA ILE A 45 -3.04 9.30 -12.77
C ILE A 45 -4.20 8.79 -13.63
N GLN A 46 -5.14 8.03 -13.05
CA GLN A 46 -6.34 7.57 -13.76
C GLN A 46 -7.38 8.68 -13.95
N ASN A 47 -7.16 9.86 -13.36
CA ASN A 47 -8.10 10.98 -13.33
C ASN A 47 -9.47 10.55 -12.75
N GLU A 48 -9.43 9.73 -11.70
CA GLU A 48 -10.61 9.26 -10.96
C GLU A 48 -10.68 9.91 -9.57
N ASP A 49 -11.90 10.18 -9.10
CA ASP A 49 -12.13 10.65 -7.73
C ASP A 49 -12.17 9.45 -6.77
N ALA A 50 -11.12 9.29 -5.97
CA ALA A 50 -10.97 8.18 -5.04
C ALA A 50 -10.82 8.67 -3.59
N ILE A 51 -11.59 8.06 -2.69
CA ILE A 51 -11.48 8.29 -1.25
C ILE A 51 -10.68 7.13 -0.66
N VAL A 52 -9.43 7.41 -0.28
CA VAL A 52 -8.57 6.45 0.44
C VAL A 52 -8.67 6.69 1.94
N GLU A 53 -9.40 5.82 2.65
CA GLU A 53 -9.51 5.90 4.10
C GLU A 53 -8.74 4.76 4.78
N VAL A 54 -7.60 5.09 5.40
CA VAL A 54 -6.84 4.14 6.21
C VAL A 54 -7.47 4.02 7.60
N LYS A 55 -8.58 3.28 7.70
CA LYS A 55 -9.06 2.76 8.98
C LYS A 55 -8.29 1.48 9.28
N ALA A 56 -7.50 1.43 10.34
CA ALA A 56 -7.02 0.15 10.86
C ALA A 56 -8.24 -0.65 11.38
N VAL A 57 -8.87 -1.51 10.60
CA VAL A 57 -10.24 -2.04 10.86
C VAL A 57 -10.35 -3.19 11.89
N ASN A 58 -9.56 -3.21 12.96
CA ASN A 58 -9.46 -4.21 14.04
C ASN A 58 -9.93 -5.72 13.84
N ILE A 59 -9.05 -6.74 13.78
CA ILE A 59 -9.40 -8.20 13.90
C ILE A 59 -9.68 -8.49 15.37
N LYS A 60 -10.92 -8.32 15.83
CA LYS A 60 -11.28 -8.66 17.21
C LYS A 60 -11.35 -10.18 17.43
N PHE A 61 -10.50 -10.75 18.31
CA PHE A 61 -10.53 -12.16 18.73
C PHE A 61 -10.92 -12.29 20.21
N LYS A 62 -11.97 -13.05 20.54
CA LYS A 62 -12.43 -13.27 21.93
C LYS A 62 -12.21 -14.72 22.38
N PHE A 63 -11.48 -14.92 23.49
CA PHE A 63 -11.28 -16.24 24.09
C PHE A 63 -11.49 -16.21 25.60
N ARG A 64 -12.36 -17.10 26.11
CA ARG A 64 -12.63 -17.32 27.55
C ARG A 64 -12.67 -16.02 28.37
N SER A 65 -13.51 -15.07 27.93
CA SER A 65 -13.76 -13.74 28.51
C SER A 65 -12.76 -12.60 28.22
N LYS A 66 -11.72 -12.81 27.39
CA LYS A 66 -10.75 -11.76 26.96
C LYS A 66 -10.91 -11.41 25.47
N ASN A 67 -10.65 -10.16 25.07
CA ASN A 67 -10.72 -9.65 23.68
C ASN A 67 -9.33 -9.18 23.17
N TYR A 68 -8.99 -9.46 21.92
CA TYR A 68 -7.73 -9.10 21.20
C TYR A 68 -8.05 -8.46 19.85
N VAL A 69 -7.11 -7.74 19.19
CA VAL A 69 -7.31 -7.05 17.91
C VAL A 69 -6.10 -7.26 16.93
N PHE A 70 -6.26 -7.66 15.65
CA PHE A 70 -5.17 -7.83 14.64
C PHE A 70 -5.46 -7.19 13.25
N TRP A 71 -4.48 -6.98 12.35
CA TRP A 71 -4.69 -6.59 10.93
C TRP A 71 -3.77 -7.49 10.09
N PHE A 72 -4.24 -8.12 9.01
CA PHE A 72 -3.33 -8.83 8.10
C PHE A 72 -3.60 -8.46 6.64
N PHE A 73 -2.82 -7.49 6.16
CA PHE A 73 -2.44 -7.37 4.75
C PHE A 73 -0.93 -7.66 4.73
N GLU A 74 -0.49 -8.69 4.00
CA GLU A 74 0.94 -8.96 3.80
C GLU A 74 1.51 -7.97 2.78
N ILE A 75 1.64 -6.72 3.22
CA ILE A 75 2.33 -5.68 2.47
C ILE A 75 3.84 -5.90 2.69
N PRO A 76 4.64 -6.17 1.65
CA PRO A 76 6.09 -6.28 1.80
C PRO A 76 6.68 -4.97 2.33
N ASP A 77 7.89 -5.01 2.89
CA ASP A 77 8.56 -3.77 3.26
C ASP A 77 8.84 -2.95 1.99
N PHE A 78 8.36 -1.71 1.97
CA PHE A 78 8.59 -0.78 0.87
C PHE A 78 10.07 -0.45 0.67
N LYS A 79 10.92 -0.70 1.67
CA LYS A 79 12.37 -0.61 1.50
C LYS A 79 12.94 -1.70 0.58
N ASP A 80 12.28 -2.86 0.49
CA ASP A 80 12.61 -3.85 -0.54
C ASP A 80 11.92 -3.47 -1.86
N ARG A 81 12.56 -2.53 -2.57
CA ARG A 81 12.03 -1.95 -3.81
C ARG A 81 11.58 -3.02 -4.80
N LYS A 82 12.34 -4.11 -4.97
CA LYS A 82 12.04 -5.13 -5.99
C LYS A 82 10.78 -5.90 -5.62
N LEU A 83 10.69 -6.38 -4.37
CA LEU A 83 9.49 -7.08 -3.91
C LEU A 83 8.27 -6.15 -3.88
N TYR A 84 8.47 -4.89 -3.51
CA TYR A 84 7.39 -3.92 -3.42
C TYR A 84 6.82 -3.53 -4.79
N LEU A 85 7.68 -3.29 -5.80
CA LEU A 85 7.23 -3.00 -7.17
C LEU A 85 6.47 -4.20 -7.78
N ALA A 86 6.94 -5.42 -7.54
CA ALA A 86 6.23 -6.62 -7.98
C ALA A 86 4.85 -6.76 -7.30
N TYR A 87 4.78 -6.49 -5.99
CA TYR A 87 3.52 -6.44 -5.25
C TYR A 87 2.57 -5.39 -5.81
N MET A 88 3.06 -4.16 -6.06
CA MET A 88 2.28 -3.06 -6.64
C MET A 88 1.72 -3.43 -8.01
N SER A 89 2.57 -3.87 -8.93
CA SER A 89 2.15 -4.25 -10.29
C SER A 89 1.04 -5.31 -10.27
N ASN A 90 1.18 -6.35 -9.45
CA ASN A 90 0.18 -7.41 -9.33
C ASN A 90 -1.10 -6.98 -8.59
N HIS A 91 -1.02 -6.02 -7.67
CA HIS A 91 -2.18 -5.55 -6.92
C HIS A 91 -2.98 -4.50 -7.69
N LEU A 92 -2.30 -3.50 -8.26
CA LEU A 92 -2.93 -2.40 -9.00
C LEU A 92 -3.50 -2.85 -10.34
N SER A 93 -2.91 -3.85 -11.01
CA SER A 93 -3.49 -4.43 -12.24
C SER A 93 -4.81 -5.17 -12.03
N LYS A 94 -5.21 -5.43 -10.78
CA LYS A 94 -6.46 -6.10 -10.42
C LYS A 94 -7.54 -5.13 -9.94
N LEU A 95 -7.19 -3.86 -9.78
CA LEU A 95 -8.12 -2.77 -9.47
C LEU A 95 -8.64 -2.19 -10.78
#